data_AF-A0A5Y6EY83-F1
#
_entry.id   AF-A0A5Y6EY83-F1
#
_cell.length_a   1.000
_cell.length_b   1.000
_cell.length_c   1.000
_cell.angle_alpha   90.00
_cell.angle_beta   90.00
_cell.angle_gamma   90.00
#
_symmetry.space_group_name_H-M   'P 1'
#
loop_
_entity.id
_entity.type
_entity.pdbx_description
1 polymer ?
#
loop_
_entity_poly.entity_id
_entity_poly.type
_entity_poly.pdbx_seq_one_letter_code
_entity_poly.pdbx_strand_id
1 'polypeptide(L)'
;MTTRPLYAQGLIVLALFTPLSGVMAATPTVSPAPQPPSMSAYLSPEADDHNGVNDTVYQMLTEAGKTEGFRGGKAQRAWELRQSLEQRARQLDNTYLFSPLISRQGWLPPVIAEATSLATITDKQMRTANHVYNILVPERFVSNPPGWRQYLFAGLSVQSAPTDAVIPRNRAERTVWQNAIKKGWQEGRQSADDTLAANFNRLTRDYTGMMRYSLLVKQKMITPPVIAEQQQSVSGSREELMLGDKVRDLKQRAGFDLDKKKWEPLIQTRATQ
;
A
#
# COMPACT_ATOMS: atom_id res chain seq x y z
N MET A 1 59.44 39.63 -45.98
CA MET A 1 60.65 40.19 -45.34
C MET A 1 61.09 39.18 -44.27
N THR A 2 62.14 38.38 -44.49
CA THR A 2 63.53 38.62 -43.99
C THR A 2 63.53 38.97 -42.49
N THR A 3 64.21 38.33 -41.53
CA THR A 3 65.37 37.40 -41.51
C THR A 3 65.71 37.12 -40.02
N ARG A 4 66.09 35.86 -39.68
CA ARG A 4 67.21 35.38 -38.79
C ARG A 4 67.52 36.06 -37.41
N PRO A 5 68.39 35.49 -36.52
CA PRO A 5 68.80 34.10 -36.24
C PRO A 5 68.90 33.74 -34.72
N LEU A 6 69.36 32.51 -34.45
CA LEU A 6 69.79 31.90 -33.18
C LEU A 6 70.82 32.69 -32.35
N TYR A 7 70.85 32.48 -31.03
CA TYR A 7 71.99 31.95 -30.22
C TYR A 7 71.54 31.74 -28.74
N ALA A 8 71.56 30.49 -28.26
CA ALA A 8 72.42 29.95 -27.17
C ALA A 8 72.09 30.38 -25.73
N GLN A 9 71.52 29.47 -24.93
CA GLN A 9 72.20 28.59 -23.93
C GLN A 9 72.32 29.24 -22.54
N GLY A 10 71.80 28.53 -21.52
CA GLY A 10 71.98 28.91 -20.12
C GLY A 10 71.00 28.23 -19.17
N LEU A 11 71.37 27.04 -18.71
CA LEU A 11 70.68 26.07 -17.85
C LEU A 11 70.36 26.54 -16.41
N ILE A 12 69.37 25.84 -15.82
CA ILE A 12 69.28 25.29 -14.43
C ILE A 12 68.35 25.95 -13.38
N VAL A 13 67.26 25.19 -13.09
CA VAL A 13 66.75 24.67 -11.80
C VAL A 13 66.14 25.65 -10.75
N LEU A 14 64.86 25.46 -10.40
CA LEU A 14 64.38 24.73 -9.20
C LEU A 14 62.84 24.86 -9.07
N ALA A 15 62.25 23.84 -8.45
CA ALA A 15 60.83 23.49 -8.37
C ALA A 15 59.90 24.47 -7.64
N LEU A 16 58.59 24.37 -7.95
CA LEU A 16 57.49 24.70 -7.04
C LEU A 16 56.32 23.72 -7.21
N PHE A 17 55.85 23.23 -6.07
CA PHE A 17 54.76 22.29 -5.81
C PHE A 17 53.36 22.88 -6.12
N THR A 18 52.44 22.05 -6.60
CA THR A 18 51.02 21.98 -6.14
C THR A 18 50.38 20.64 -6.53
N PRO A 19 49.53 20.02 -5.68
CA PRO A 19 48.90 18.73 -5.96
C PRO A 19 47.60 18.89 -6.78
N LEU A 20 47.48 18.16 -7.89
CA LEU A 20 46.20 17.91 -8.56
C LEU A 20 45.44 16.81 -7.81
N SER A 21 44.26 17.14 -7.29
CA SER A 21 43.29 16.13 -6.84
C SER A 21 42.60 15.53 -8.06
N GLY A 22 42.94 14.27 -8.38
CA GLY A 22 42.26 13.49 -9.41
C GLY A 22 40.94 12.91 -8.91
N VAL A 23 39.84 13.27 -9.56
CA VAL A 23 38.56 12.56 -9.44
C VAL A 23 38.71 11.24 -10.20
N MET A 24 38.88 10.15 -9.47
CA MET A 24 38.81 8.80 -10.03
C MET A 24 37.34 8.41 -10.21
N ALA A 25 36.93 8.18 -11.46
CA ALA A 25 35.65 7.56 -11.77
C ALA A 25 35.66 6.11 -11.24
N ALA A 26 34.76 5.78 -10.31
CA ALA A 26 34.57 4.42 -9.86
C ALA A 26 33.91 3.60 -10.98
N THR A 27 34.67 2.70 -11.61
CA THR A 27 34.13 1.66 -12.46
C THR A 27 33.37 0.66 -11.58
N PRO A 28 32.13 0.27 -11.94
CA PRO A 28 31.42 -0.77 -11.19
C PRO A 28 32.13 -2.10 -11.46
N THR A 29 32.76 -2.66 -10.43
CA THR A 29 33.27 -4.03 -10.44
C THR A 29 32.07 -4.98 -10.42
N VAL A 30 31.66 -5.43 -11.61
CA VAL A 30 30.74 -6.57 -11.74
C VAL A 30 31.52 -7.81 -11.30
N SER A 31 31.26 -8.31 -10.09
CA SER A 31 31.78 -9.62 -9.66
C SER A 31 31.23 -10.69 -10.61
N PRO A 32 32.08 -11.57 -11.18
CA PRO A 32 31.60 -12.65 -12.02
C PRO A 32 30.70 -13.57 -11.19
N ALA A 33 29.53 -13.90 -11.74
CA ALA A 33 28.63 -14.87 -11.13
C ALA A 33 29.37 -16.21 -10.92
N PRO A 34 29.14 -16.92 -9.81
CA PRO A 34 29.79 -18.20 -9.55
C PRO A 34 29.47 -19.18 -10.68
N GLN A 35 30.47 -19.97 -11.08
CA GLN A 35 30.30 -20.99 -12.11
C GLN A 35 29.26 -22.04 -11.66
N PRO A 36 28.38 -22.49 -12.56
CA PRO A 36 27.41 -23.53 -12.23
C PRO A 36 28.12 -24.84 -11.83
N PRO A 37 27.51 -25.64 -10.95
CA PRO A 37 28.11 -26.88 -10.49
C PRO A 37 28.39 -27.85 -11.65
N SER A 38 29.42 -28.69 -11.52
CA SER A 38 29.75 -29.73 -12.50
C SER A 38 28.77 -30.88 -12.47
N MET A 39 28.69 -31.67 -13.55
CA MET A 39 27.82 -32.85 -13.67
C MET A 39 27.95 -33.83 -12.48
N SER A 40 29.16 -33.99 -11.94
CA SER A 40 29.42 -34.82 -10.76
C SER A 40 28.59 -34.43 -9.53
N ALA A 41 28.31 -33.13 -9.33
CA ALA A 41 27.47 -32.65 -8.24
C ALA A 41 25.99 -33.04 -8.40
N TYR A 42 25.53 -33.23 -9.64
CA TYR A 42 24.18 -33.71 -9.91
C TYR A 42 24.07 -35.24 -9.84
N LEU A 43 25.17 -35.96 -10.08
CA LEU A 43 25.25 -37.42 -9.97
C LEU A 43 25.40 -37.91 -8.53
N SER A 44 25.88 -37.05 -7.63
CA SER A 44 26.02 -37.33 -6.20
C SER A 44 25.47 -36.15 -5.41
N PRO A 45 24.13 -36.00 -5.34
CA PRO A 45 23.54 -34.97 -4.49
C PRO A 45 23.96 -35.24 -3.04
N GLU A 46 24.48 -34.22 -2.36
CA GLU A 46 24.69 -34.27 -0.92
C GLU A 46 23.32 -34.47 -0.26
N ALA A 47 23.10 -35.65 0.33
CA ALA A 47 21.91 -35.88 1.14
C ALA A 47 22.08 -35.10 2.44
N ASP A 48 21.24 -34.09 2.65
CA ASP A 48 21.11 -33.48 3.97
C ASP A 48 20.42 -34.50 4.87
N ASP A 49 21.16 -35.08 5.82
CA ASP A 49 20.62 -36.11 6.73
C ASP A 49 19.55 -35.52 7.68
N HIS A 50 19.31 -34.20 7.67
CA HIS A 50 18.28 -33.53 8.48
C HIS A 50 18.28 -34.00 9.96
N ASN A 51 19.46 -34.37 10.48
CA ASN A 51 19.66 -35.02 11.78
C ASN A 51 18.83 -36.30 12.02
N GLY A 52 18.72 -37.16 10.99
CA GLY A 52 18.01 -38.44 11.04
C GLY A 52 16.49 -38.32 10.85
N VAL A 53 15.98 -37.20 10.34
CA VAL A 53 14.55 -37.02 10.00
C VAL A 53 14.35 -37.31 8.52
N ASN A 54 13.42 -38.21 8.19
CA ASN A 54 13.05 -38.47 6.81
C ASN A 54 12.62 -37.18 6.08
N ASP A 55 13.13 -36.92 4.88
CA ASP A 55 12.89 -35.71 4.09
C ASP A 55 11.41 -35.33 3.95
N THR A 56 10.53 -36.32 3.75
CA THR A 56 9.08 -36.08 3.63
C THR A 56 8.50 -35.59 4.95
N VAL A 57 8.94 -36.19 6.06
CA VAL A 57 8.54 -35.77 7.42
C VAL A 57 9.13 -34.40 7.73
N TYR A 58 10.39 -34.15 7.36
CA TYR A 58 11.04 -32.85 7.52
C TYR A 58 10.28 -31.73 6.81
N GLN A 59 9.94 -31.93 5.53
CA GLN A 59 9.16 -30.98 4.73
C GLN A 59 7.77 -30.76 5.33
N MET A 60 7.06 -31.84 5.68
CA MET A 60 5.74 -31.77 6.30
C MET A 60 5.76 -30.99 7.61
N LEU A 61 6.68 -31.31 8.53
CA LEU A 61 6.85 -30.61 9.81
C LEU A 61 7.22 -29.14 9.60
N THR A 62 8.06 -28.86 8.60
CA THR A 62 8.49 -27.50 8.30
C THR A 62 7.34 -26.66 7.78
N GLU A 63 6.58 -27.13 6.81
CA GLU A 63 5.48 -26.35 6.22
C GLU A 63 4.29 -26.22 7.16
N ALA A 64 3.92 -27.29 7.88
CA ALA A 64 2.90 -27.22 8.91
C ALA A 64 3.33 -26.30 10.06
N GLY A 65 4.57 -26.42 10.53
CA GLY A 65 5.10 -25.60 11.62
C GLY A 65 5.17 -24.13 11.26
N LYS A 66 5.64 -23.80 10.04
CA LYS A 66 5.61 -22.42 9.53
C LYS A 66 4.18 -21.89 9.44
N THR A 67 3.24 -22.67 8.93
CA THR A 67 1.83 -22.23 8.78
C THR A 67 1.20 -21.94 10.14
N GLU A 68 1.38 -22.83 11.12
CA GLU A 68 0.89 -22.64 12.48
C GLU A 68 1.57 -21.46 13.16
N GLY A 69 2.90 -21.36 13.05
CA GLY A 69 3.68 -20.23 13.55
C GLY A 69 3.21 -18.91 12.94
N PHE A 70 2.98 -18.86 11.62
CA PHE A 70 2.50 -17.70 10.90
C PHE A 70 1.14 -17.23 11.39
N ARG A 71 0.18 -18.14 11.56
CA ARG A 71 -1.16 -17.82 12.09
C ARG A 71 -1.08 -17.24 13.50
N GLY A 72 -0.31 -17.89 14.39
CA GLY A 72 -0.12 -17.45 15.76
C GLY A 72 0.60 -16.10 15.86
N GLY A 73 1.71 -15.94 15.15
CA GLY A 73 2.49 -14.70 15.12
C GLY A 73 1.70 -13.53 14.55
N LYS A 74 0.94 -13.75 13.47
CA LYS A 74 0.06 -12.74 12.87
C LYS A 74 -1.04 -12.31 13.84
N ALA A 75 -1.70 -13.25 14.51
CA ALA A 75 -2.77 -12.95 15.47
C ALA A 75 -2.25 -12.22 16.72
N GLN A 76 -1.12 -12.65 17.28
CA GLN A 76 -0.47 -11.96 18.39
C GLN A 76 -0.13 -10.52 18.01
N ARG A 77 0.52 -10.32 16.85
CA ARG A 77 0.88 -8.98 16.40
C ARG A 77 -0.34 -8.12 16.09
N ALA A 78 -1.37 -8.69 15.45
CA ALA A 78 -2.63 -8.01 15.22
C ALA A 78 -3.27 -7.52 16.54
N TRP A 79 -3.21 -8.33 17.61
CA TRP A 79 -3.70 -7.92 18.92
C TRP A 79 -2.91 -6.72 19.47
N GLU A 80 -1.58 -6.77 19.46
CA GLU A 80 -0.71 -5.66 19.91
C GLU A 80 -1.00 -4.37 19.14
N LEU A 81 -1.10 -4.47 17.81
CA LEU A 81 -1.39 -3.34 16.92
C LEU A 81 -2.76 -2.73 17.22
N ARG A 82 -3.80 -3.56 17.42
CA ARG A 82 -5.14 -3.08 17.75
C ARG A 82 -5.17 -2.35 19.09
N GLN A 83 -4.49 -2.86 20.11
CA GLN A 83 -4.36 -2.16 21.40
C GLN A 83 -3.66 -0.80 21.23
N SER A 84 -2.56 -0.76 20.46
CA SER A 84 -1.83 0.46 20.16
C SER A 84 -2.69 1.50 19.41
N LEU A 85 -3.54 1.06 18.49
CA LEU A 85 -4.49 1.92 17.78
C LEU A 85 -5.59 2.44 18.71
N GLU A 86 -6.16 1.60 19.57
CA GLU A 86 -7.19 2.00 20.54
C GLU A 86 -6.66 3.02 21.56
N GLN A 87 -5.40 2.89 21.99
CA GLN A 87 -4.74 3.92 22.83
C GLN A 87 -4.72 5.30 22.15
N ARG A 88 -4.72 5.35 20.81
CA ARG A 88 -4.73 6.57 19.98
C ARG A 88 -6.10 6.87 19.38
N ALA A 89 -7.15 6.20 19.85
CA ALA A 89 -8.49 6.30 19.26
C ALA A 89 -8.96 7.75 19.09
N ARG A 90 -8.84 8.57 20.13
CA ARG A 90 -9.25 9.99 20.08
C ARG A 90 -8.52 10.80 19.00
N GLN A 91 -7.22 10.56 18.83
CA GLN A 91 -6.45 11.22 17.77
C GLN A 91 -6.94 10.78 16.38
N LEU A 92 -7.17 9.48 16.20
CA LEU A 92 -7.65 8.91 14.94
C LEU A 92 -9.08 9.37 14.62
N ASP A 93 -9.96 9.46 15.62
CA ASP A 93 -11.32 9.99 15.49
C ASP A 93 -11.30 11.46 15.02
N ASN A 94 -10.41 12.28 15.58
CA ASN A 94 -10.26 13.69 15.20
C ASN A 94 -9.58 13.88 13.83
N THR A 95 -8.71 12.96 13.43
CA THR A 95 -7.97 13.04 12.16
C THR A 95 -8.86 12.59 10.99
N TYR A 96 -9.63 11.53 11.17
CA TYR A 96 -10.45 10.91 10.13
C TYR A 96 -11.94 11.08 10.43
N LEU A 97 -12.42 12.32 10.28
CA LEU A 97 -13.81 12.68 10.53
C LEU A 97 -14.68 12.40 9.29
N PHE A 98 -15.31 11.23 9.25
CA PHE A 98 -16.19 10.84 8.14
C PHE A 98 -17.59 11.46 8.21
N SER A 99 -18.10 11.76 9.41
CA SER A 99 -19.47 12.25 9.60
C SER A 99 -19.81 13.48 8.75
N PRO A 100 -18.94 14.51 8.64
CA PRO A 100 -19.21 15.67 7.80
C PRO A 100 -19.18 15.39 6.29
N LEU A 101 -18.58 14.27 5.87
CA LEU A 101 -18.49 13.88 4.46
C LEU A 101 -19.76 13.19 3.97
N ILE A 102 -20.60 12.70 4.89
CA ILE A 102 -21.82 11.99 4.54
C ILE A 102 -22.88 13.02 4.14
N SER A 103 -23.52 12.72 3.02
CA SER A 103 -24.59 13.54 2.53
C SER A 103 -25.80 13.48 3.46
N ARG A 104 -26.59 14.56 3.51
CA ARG A 104 -27.84 14.61 4.32
C ARG A 104 -28.82 13.49 3.93
N GLN A 105 -28.73 12.99 2.71
CA GLN A 105 -29.52 11.88 2.19
C GLN A 105 -28.96 10.48 2.57
N GLY A 106 -27.90 10.40 3.39
CA GLY A 106 -27.40 9.15 3.96
C GLY A 106 -26.47 8.33 3.06
N TRP A 107 -25.81 8.97 2.09
CA TRP A 107 -24.82 8.32 1.23
C TRP A 107 -23.42 8.86 1.47
N LEU A 108 -22.43 7.98 1.30
CA LEU A 108 -21.02 8.29 1.37
C LEU A 108 -20.50 8.69 -0.02
N PRO A 109 -19.71 9.77 -0.13
CA PRO A 109 -19.21 10.24 -1.42
C PRO A 109 -18.27 9.26 -2.10
N PRO A 110 -18.11 9.37 -3.43
CA PRO A 110 -17.16 8.55 -4.16
C PRO A 110 -15.73 8.92 -3.75
N VAL A 111 -14.84 7.93 -3.85
CA VAL A 111 -13.41 8.11 -3.61
C VAL A 111 -12.75 8.53 -4.93
N ILE A 112 -12.26 9.77 -5.00
CA ILE A 112 -11.55 10.28 -6.18
C ILE A 112 -10.05 10.09 -6.00
N ALA A 113 -9.42 9.28 -6.84
CA ALA A 113 -7.97 9.28 -7.01
C ALA A 113 -7.53 10.42 -7.91
N GLU A 114 -6.33 10.93 -7.65
CA GLU A 114 -5.65 11.92 -8.46
C GLU A 114 -4.25 11.41 -8.79
N ALA A 115 -3.87 11.56 -10.05
CA ALA A 115 -2.50 11.41 -10.49
C ALA A 115 -2.05 12.71 -11.15
N THR A 116 -0.93 13.25 -10.69
CA THR A 116 -0.31 14.45 -11.26
C THR A 116 0.80 14.06 -12.24
N SER A 117 0.94 14.82 -13.32
CA SER A 117 2.05 14.67 -14.28
C SER A 117 2.17 13.28 -14.91
N LEU A 118 1.06 12.77 -15.45
CA LEU A 118 1.08 11.51 -16.20
C LEU A 118 1.59 11.73 -17.62
N ALA A 119 2.56 10.91 -18.03
CA ALA A 119 3.02 10.81 -19.41
C ALA A 119 2.80 9.37 -19.90
N THR A 120 1.99 9.21 -20.94
CA THR A 120 1.85 7.94 -21.66
C THR A 120 2.58 8.09 -22.99
N ILE A 121 3.61 7.26 -23.18
CA ILE A 121 4.43 7.25 -24.38
C ILE A 121 4.18 5.92 -25.09
N THR A 122 3.82 6.00 -26.35
CA THR A 122 3.76 4.88 -27.30
C THR A 122 4.74 5.18 -28.43
N ASP A 123 5.04 4.19 -29.28
CA ASP A 123 5.95 4.35 -30.43
C ASP A 123 5.58 5.52 -31.37
N LYS A 124 4.30 5.96 -31.35
CA LYS A 124 3.76 6.98 -32.26
C LYS A 124 3.16 8.20 -31.57
N GLN A 125 2.98 8.18 -30.24
CA GLN A 125 2.30 9.26 -29.53
C GLN A 125 2.82 9.40 -28.10
N MET A 126 3.09 10.66 -27.71
CA MET A 126 3.27 11.09 -26.33
C MET A 126 2.04 11.88 -25.88
N ARG A 127 1.40 11.47 -24.79
CA ARG A 127 0.30 12.18 -24.15
C ARG A 127 0.71 12.56 -22.74
N THR A 128 0.66 13.85 -22.42
CA THR A 128 0.88 14.36 -21.07
C THR A 128 -0.41 14.90 -20.47
N ALA A 129 -0.59 14.70 -19.17
CA ALA A 129 -1.70 15.26 -18.41
C ALA A 129 -1.19 15.77 -17.06
N ASN A 130 -1.48 17.03 -16.75
CA ASN A 130 -1.06 17.64 -15.48
C ASN A 130 -1.81 17.02 -14.29
N HIS A 131 -3.12 16.74 -14.46
CA HIS A 131 -3.95 16.06 -13.47
C HIS A 131 -4.86 15.05 -14.17
N VAL A 132 -5.01 13.87 -13.57
CA VAL A 132 -5.99 12.86 -13.96
C VAL A 132 -6.76 12.46 -12.71
N TYR A 133 -8.09 12.59 -12.78
CA TYR A 133 -8.99 12.17 -11.72
C TYR A 133 -9.72 10.89 -12.11
N ASN A 134 -9.77 9.94 -11.19
CA ASN A 134 -10.47 8.67 -11.38
C ASN A 134 -11.39 8.40 -10.18
N ILE A 135 -12.62 7.95 -10.43
CA ILE A 135 -13.51 7.44 -9.38
C ILE A 135 -13.05 6.01 -9.06
N LEU A 136 -12.40 5.81 -7.91
CA LEU A 136 -11.95 4.48 -7.47
C LEU A 136 -13.08 3.65 -6.86
N VAL A 137 -13.90 4.31 -6.03
CA VAL A 137 -15.04 3.70 -5.35
C VAL A 137 -16.23 4.61 -5.58
N PRO A 138 -17.33 4.12 -6.18
CA PRO A 138 -18.52 4.93 -6.38
C PRO A 138 -19.22 5.24 -5.05
N GLU A 139 -20.09 6.23 -5.08
CA GLU A 139 -20.98 6.53 -3.96
C GLU A 139 -21.87 5.33 -3.60
N ARG A 140 -22.18 5.23 -2.30
CA ARG A 140 -23.07 4.19 -1.76
C ARG A 140 -23.83 4.69 -0.55
N PHE A 141 -25.02 4.15 -0.34
CA PHE A 141 -25.75 4.35 0.91
C PHE A 141 -25.03 3.66 2.05
N VAL A 142 -25.02 4.32 3.20
CA VAL A 142 -24.44 3.78 4.44
C VAL A 142 -25.43 4.02 5.57
N SER A 143 -25.68 2.99 6.38
CA SER A 143 -26.54 3.14 7.57
C SER A 143 -25.82 3.93 8.65
N ASN A 144 -24.51 3.66 8.83
CA ASN A 144 -23.65 4.36 9.78
C ASN A 144 -22.40 4.85 9.06
N PRO A 145 -21.86 6.03 9.44
CA PRO A 145 -20.57 6.49 8.95
C PRO A 145 -19.49 5.43 9.16
N PRO A 146 -18.65 5.16 8.14
CA PRO A 146 -17.45 4.39 8.39
C PRO A 146 -16.54 5.15 9.36
N GLY A 147 -15.78 4.43 10.16
CA GLY A 147 -14.75 4.98 11.03
C GLY A 147 -13.40 4.37 10.72
N TRP A 148 -12.31 4.95 11.24
CA TRP A 148 -10.96 4.42 11.04
C TRP A 148 -10.83 2.95 11.48
N ARG A 149 -11.61 2.49 12.47
CA ARG A 149 -11.62 1.10 12.94
C ARG A 149 -11.94 0.10 11.83
N GLN A 150 -12.93 0.40 10.99
CA GLN A 150 -13.32 -0.49 9.88
C GLN A 150 -12.19 -0.65 8.87
N TYR A 151 -11.36 0.38 8.70
CA TYR A 151 -10.21 0.35 7.81
C TYR A 151 -9.01 -0.33 8.46
N LEU A 152 -8.60 0.14 9.64
CA LEU A 152 -7.35 -0.29 10.26
C LEU A 152 -7.41 -1.71 10.81
N PHE A 153 -8.58 -2.20 11.21
CA PHE A 153 -8.73 -3.58 11.72
C PHE A 153 -8.97 -4.61 10.61
N ALA A 154 -9.17 -4.19 9.37
CA ALA A 154 -9.38 -5.10 8.25
C ALA A 154 -8.18 -6.05 8.09
N GLY A 155 -8.41 -7.37 8.12
CA GLY A 155 -7.34 -8.37 8.00
C GLY A 155 -6.45 -8.53 9.24
N LEU A 156 -6.68 -7.78 10.33
CA LEU A 156 -6.01 -7.92 11.62
C LEU A 156 -6.86 -8.75 12.60
N SER A 157 -7.07 -10.03 12.26
CA SER A 157 -7.74 -10.98 13.14
C SER A 157 -6.84 -11.32 14.33
N VAL A 158 -7.43 -11.32 15.53
CA VAL A 158 -6.78 -11.74 16.78
C VAL A 158 -7.09 -13.19 17.15
N GLN A 159 -7.93 -13.85 16.36
CA GLN A 159 -8.34 -15.23 16.61
C GLN A 159 -7.32 -16.17 15.96
N SER A 160 -6.58 -16.89 16.81
CA SER A 160 -5.78 -18.04 16.41
C SER A 160 -5.81 -19.06 17.54
N ALA A 161 -6.07 -20.32 17.20
CA ALA A 161 -5.91 -21.45 18.09
C ALA A 161 -4.89 -22.41 17.47
N PRO A 162 -3.99 -23.03 18.26
CA PRO A 162 -3.13 -24.10 17.77
C PRO A 162 -3.98 -25.23 17.19
N THR A 163 -3.57 -25.79 16.05
CA THR A 163 -4.19 -27.02 15.54
C THR A 163 -3.40 -28.26 15.94
N ASP A 164 -4.11 -29.35 16.25
CA ASP A 164 -3.50 -30.64 16.61
C ASP A 164 -3.14 -31.50 15.38
N ALA A 165 -3.06 -30.89 14.19
CA ALA A 165 -2.93 -31.63 12.93
C ALA A 165 -1.58 -32.35 12.78
N VAL A 166 -0.52 -31.85 13.43
CA VAL A 166 0.84 -32.38 13.31
C VAL A 166 1.53 -32.40 14.67
N ILE A 167 1.89 -33.61 15.13
CA ILE A 167 2.54 -33.83 16.43
C ILE A 167 3.90 -34.50 16.22
N PRO A 168 5.02 -33.81 16.50
CA PRO A 168 6.37 -34.38 16.41
C PRO A 168 6.56 -35.55 17.39
N ARG A 169 7.15 -36.66 16.92
CA ARG A 169 7.27 -37.90 17.69
C ARG A 169 8.58 -38.01 18.46
N ASN A 170 9.67 -37.50 17.89
CA ASN A 170 11.01 -37.61 18.47
C ASN A 170 11.68 -36.23 18.64
N ARG A 171 12.87 -36.21 19.24
CA ARG A 171 13.63 -34.98 19.53
C ARG A 171 14.06 -34.24 18.26
N ALA A 172 14.45 -34.95 17.21
CA ALA A 172 14.88 -34.35 15.95
C ALA A 172 13.70 -33.65 15.25
N GLU A 173 12.57 -34.36 15.10
CA GLU A 173 11.32 -33.81 14.57
C GLU A 173 10.81 -32.61 15.38
N ARG A 174 10.90 -32.66 16.71
CA ARG A 174 10.52 -31.53 17.58
C ARG A 174 11.38 -30.30 17.32
N THR A 175 12.67 -30.49 17.05
CA THR A 175 13.60 -29.38 16.74
C THR A 175 13.22 -28.73 15.41
N VAL A 176 12.93 -29.53 14.38
CA VAL A 176 12.43 -29.06 13.09
C VAL A 176 11.15 -28.25 13.26
N TRP A 177 10.17 -28.82 13.98
CA TRP A 177 8.90 -28.17 14.28
C TRP A 177 9.06 -26.84 15.01
N GLN A 178 9.88 -26.78 16.06
CA GLN A 178 10.12 -25.56 16.82
C GLN A 178 10.79 -24.47 15.98
N ASN A 179 11.75 -24.84 15.13
CA ASN A 179 12.42 -23.90 14.23
C ASN A 179 11.46 -23.36 13.17
N ALA A 180 10.64 -24.25 12.60
CA ALA A 180 9.60 -23.89 11.64
C ALA A 180 8.56 -22.93 12.24
N ILE A 181 8.06 -23.21 13.45
CA ILE A 181 7.17 -22.31 14.18
C ILE A 181 7.83 -20.95 14.40
N LYS A 182 9.07 -20.90 14.92
CA LYS A 182 9.75 -19.63 15.19
C LYS A 182 9.89 -18.79 13.93
N LYS A 183 10.24 -19.42 12.80
CA LYS A 183 10.35 -18.74 11.50
C LYS A 183 8.99 -18.23 11.04
N GLY A 184 7.99 -19.10 10.98
CA GLY A 184 6.62 -18.71 10.61
C GLY A 184 6.07 -17.61 11.51
N TRP A 185 6.36 -17.63 12.80
CA TRP A 185 5.93 -16.61 13.76
C TRP A 185 6.44 -15.23 13.37
N GLN A 186 7.73 -15.08 13.07
CA GLN A 186 8.29 -13.80 12.66
C GLN A 186 7.69 -13.32 11.33
N GLU A 187 7.52 -14.22 10.36
CA GLU A 187 6.86 -13.91 9.07
C GLU A 187 5.41 -13.47 9.27
N GLY A 188 4.68 -14.12 10.18
CA GLY A 188 3.31 -13.77 10.55
C GLY A 188 3.22 -12.39 11.19
N ARG A 189 4.16 -12.07 12.08
CA ARG A 189 4.26 -10.74 12.70
C ARG A 189 4.51 -9.66 11.64
N GLN A 190 5.49 -9.87 10.75
CA GLN A 190 5.76 -8.95 9.64
C GLN A 190 4.53 -8.77 8.73
N SER A 191 3.83 -9.86 8.41
CA SER A 191 2.60 -9.80 7.62
C SER A 191 1.52 -8.91 8.27
N ALA A 192 1.39 -8.94 9.60
CA ALA A 192 0.46 -8.05 10.31
C ALA A 192 0.88 -6.57 10.22
N ASP A 193 2.17 -6.27 10.33
CA ASP A 193 2.70 -4.91 10.16
C ASP A 193 2.47 -4.39 8.73
N ASP A 194 2.76 -5.21 7.71
CA ASP A 194 2.51 -4.87 6.30
C ASP A 194 1.02 -4.66 6.03
N THR A 195 0.16 -5.50 6.63
CA THR A 195 -1.30 -5.35 6.54
C THR A 195 -1.74 -4.01 7.12
N LEU A 196 -1.21 -3.61 8.28
CA LEU A 196 -1.54 -2.32 8.89
C LEU A 196 -1.07 -1.14 8.03
N ALA A 197 0.14 -1.21 7.48
CA ALA A 197 0.66 -0.18 6.58
C ALA A 197 -0.23 -0.01 5.34
N ALA A 198 -0.63 -1.12 4.71
CA ALA A 198 -1.57 -1.11 3.59
C ALA A 198 -2.95 -0.53 3.98
N ASN A 199 -3.45 -0.86 5.17
CA ASN A 199 -4.71 -0.32 5.68
C ASN A 199 -4.65 1.20 5.90
N PHE A 200 -3.54 1.72 6.44
CA PHE A 200 -3.33 3.17 6.58
C PHE A 200 -3.31 3.89 5.23
N ASN A 201 -2.63 3.31 4.24
CA ASN A 201 -2.61 3.85 2.88
C ASN A 201 -4.02 3.88 2.28
N ARG A 202 -4.80 2.81 2.45
CA ARG A 202 -6.19 2.74 2.01
C ARG A 202 -7.07 3.77 2.72
N LEU A 203 -6.97 3.87 4.05
CA LEU A 203 -7.71 4.84 4.86
C LEU A 203 -7.43 6.28 4.39
N THR A 204 -6.15 6.63 4.27
CA THR A 204 -5.72 7.97 3.87
C THR A 204 -6.16 8.29 2.44
N ARG A 205 -5.98 7.35 1.50
CA ARG A 205 -6.44 7.50 0.11
C ARG A 205 -7.95 7.69 0.02
N ASP A 206 -8.72 6.86 0.71
CA ASP A 206 -10.18 6.89 0.62
C ASP A 206 -10.73 8.17 1.29
N TYR A 207 -10.20 8.55 2.46
CA TYR A 207 -10.58 9.79 3.14
C TYR A 207 -10.23 11.05 2.32
N THR A 208 -9.00 11.16 1.84
CA THR A 208 -8.58 12.28 0.99
C THR A 208 -9.33 12.32 -0.34
N GLY A 209 -9.63 11.15 -0.92
CA GLY A 209 -10.42 11.05 -2.14
C GLY A 209 -11.87 11.51 -1.97
N MET A 210 -12.48 11.26 -0.80
CA MET A 210 -13.80 11.79 -0.46
C MET A 210 -13.79 13.30 -0.22
N MET A 211 -12.75 13.83 0.44
CA MET A 211 -12.58 15.29 0.55
C MET A 211 -12.39 15.95 -0.82
N ARG A 212 -11.59 15.31 -1.69
CA ARG A 212 -11.37 15.77 -3.07
C ARG A 212 -12.67 15.80 -3.86
N TYR A 213 -13.56 14.81 -3.69
CA TYR A 213 -14.90 14.87 -4.28
C TYR A 213 -15.63 16.17 -3.91
N SER A 214 -15.67 16.53 -2.63
CA SER A 214 -16.32 17.76 -2.18
C SER A 214 -15.70 19.01 -2.82
N LEU A 215 -14.39 19.01 -3.04
CA LEU A 215 -13.69 20.09 -3.74
C LEU A 215 -14.12 20.19 -5.20
N LEU A 216 -14.13 19.07 -5.92
CA LEU A 216 -14.49 18.99 -7.33
C LEU A 216 -15.96 19.35 -7.58
N VAL A 217 -16.86 19.03 -6.63
CA VAL A 217 -18.27 19.45 -6.70
C VAL A 217 -18.36 20.97 -6.63
N LYS A 218 -17.63 21.61 -5.70
CA LYS A 218 -17.58 23.08 -5.61
C LYS A 218 -17.02 23.72 -6.87
N GLN A 219 -16.07 23.07 -7.53
CA GLN A 219 -15.50 23.50 -8.81
C GLN A 219 -16.36 23.14 -10.02
N LYS A 220 -17.51 22.50 -9.82
CA LYS A 220 -18.41 22.02 -10.89
C LYS A 220 -17.72 21.08 -11.90
N MET A 221 -16.67 20.38 -11.47
CA MET A 221 -15.94 19.38 -12.26
C MET A 221 -16.53 17.97 -12.16
N ILE A 222 -17.40 17.74 -11.17
CA ILE A 222 -18.10 16.48 -10.97
C ILE A 222 -19.56 16.76 -10.60
N THR A 223 -20.47 16.07 -11.28
CA THR A 223 -21.90 16.13 -10.99
C THR A 223 -22.20 15.22 -9.80
N PRO A 224 -22.93 15.70 -8.77
CA PRO A 224 -23.32 14.86 -7.64
C PRO A 224 -24.35 13.79 -8.05
N PRO A 225 -24.47 12.69 -7.29
CA PRO A 225 -25.44 11.65 -7.59
C PRO A 225 -26.88 12.17 -7.42
N VAL A 226 -27.78 11.68 -8.25
CA VAL A 226 -29.21 12.00 -8.17
C VAL A 226 -29.90 10.91 -7.38
N ILE A 227 -30.47 11.28 -6.23
CA ILE A 227 -31.20 10.38 -5.34
C ILE A 227 -32.70 10.70 -5.46
N ALA A 228 -33.52 9.69 -5.72
CA ALA A 228 -34.97 9.79 -5.60
C ALA A 228 -35.41 9.25 -4.23
N GLU A 229 -36.25 10.00 -3.53
CA GLU A 229 -36.89 9.56 -2.28
C GLU A 229 -38.37 9.32 -2.56
N GLN A 230 -38.86 8.15 -2.18
CA GLN A 230 -40.28 7.79 -2.16
C GLN A 230 -40.69 7.54 -0.72
N GLN A 231 -41.75 8.20 -0.27
CA GLN A 231 -42.29 8.05 1.08
C GLN A 231 -43.71 7.50 1.00
N GLN A 232 -43.98 6.43 1.73
CA GLN A 232 -45.32 5.86 1.92
C GLN A 232 -45.69 5.94 3.40
N SER A 233 -46.86 6.51 3.70
CA SER A 233 -47.30 6.64 5.09
C SER A 233 -47.61 5.30 5.75
N VAL A 234 -48.08 4.33 4.96
CA VAL A 234 -48.38 2.96 5.39
C VAL A 234 -48.00 2.01 4.25
N SER A 235 -47.18 1.01 4.53
CA SER A 235 -46.84 -0.10 3.63
C SER A 235 -46.78 -1.41 4.44
N GLY A 236 -46.75 -2.57 3.78
CA GLY A 236 -46.64 -3.86 4.48
C GLY A 236 -47.55 -4.97 3.95
N SER A 237 -47.59 -6.10 4.67
CA SER A 237 -48.44 -7.27 4.42
C SER A 237 -49.48 -7.45 5.55
N ARG A 238 -50.15 -8.61 5.59
CA ARG A 238 -51.08 -8.96 6.68
C ARG A 238 -50.35 -9.26 7.99
N GLU A 239 -49.08 -9.64 7.93
CA GLU A 239 -48.23 -9.98 9.07
C GLU A 239 -47.27 -8.84 9.49
N GLU A 240 -47.02 -7.86 8.62
CA GLU A 240 -46.07 -6.77 8.86
C GLU A 240 -46.66 -5.43 8.43
N LEU A 241 -46.72 -4.46 9.33
CA LEU A 241 -47.18 -3.09 9.07
C LEU A 241 -45.99 -2.13 9.22
N MET A 242 -45.62 -1.48 8.13
CA MET A 242 -44.61 -0.43 8.09
C MET A 242 -45.30 0.94 8.06
N LEU A 243 -44.92 1.82 8.99
CA LEU A 243 -45.45 3.18 9.07
C LEU A 243 -44.34 4.17 8.71
N GLY A 244 -44.63 5.11 7.82
CA GLY A 244 -43.66 6.12 7.37
C GLY A 244 -42.47 5.53 6.61
N ASP A 245 -42.71 4.48 5.82
CA ASP A 245 -41.71 3.84 4.98
C ASP A 245 -41.11 4.83 3.97
N LYS A 246 -39.78 4.84 3.89
CA LYS A 246 -38.99 5.74 3.04
C LYS A 246 -37.97 4.94 2.28
N VAL A 247 -38.14 4.90 0.95
CA VAL A 247 -37.21 4.25 0.04
C VAL A 247 -36.40 5.32 -0.69
N ARG A 248 -35.08 5.16 -0.68
CA ARG A 248 -34.15 6.04 -1.40
C ARG A 248 -33.40 5.25 -2.46
N ASP A 249 -33.57 5.68 -3.70
CA ASP A 249 -32.93 5.07 -4.86
C ASP A 249 -31.87 6.00 -5.45
N LEU A 250 -30.71 5.43 -5.78
CA LEU A 250 -29.72 6.12 -6.59
C LEU A 250 -30.11 6.01 -8.06
N LYS A 251 -30.61 7.12 -8.65
CA LYS A 251 -31.03 7.17 -10.07
C LYS A 251 -29.86 7.44 -11.00
N GLN A 252 -28.90 8.27 -10.57
CA GLN A 252 -27.70 8.58 -11.33
C GLN A 252 -26.48 8.65 -10.42
N ARG A 253 -25.37 8.05 -10.89
CA ARG A 253 -24.08 8.08 -10.18
C ARG A 253 -23.38 9.42 -10.32
N ALA A 254 -22.44 9.69 -9.41
CA ALA A 254 -21.55 10.81 -9.59
C ALA A 254 -20.66 10.59 -10.84
N GLY A 255 -20.37 11.66 -11.57
CA GLY A 255 -19.59 11.57 -12.80
C GLY A 255 -18.94 12.90 -13.17
N PHE A 256 -17.73 12.83 -13.74
CA PHE A 256 -16.99 14.03 -14.14
C PHE A 256 -17.72 14.77 -15.26
N ASP A 257 -17.79 16.10 -15.16
CA ASP A 257 -18.25 16.94 -16.25
C ASP A 257 -17.04 17.34 -17.10
N LEU A 258 -17.04 16.96 -18.38
CA LEU A 258 -15.94 17.25 -19.30
C LEU A 258 -16.07 18.63 -19.97
N ASP A 259 -17.18 19.33 -19.77
CA ASP A 259 -17.38 20.70 -20.27
C ASP A 259 -16.73 21.73 -19.34
N LYS A 260 -15.50 22.10 -19.69
CA LYS A 260 -14.70 23.10 -18.98
C LYS A 260 -15.41 24.43 -18.77
N LYS A 261 -16.36 24.81 -19.63
CA LYS A 261 -17.06 26.12 -19.53
C LYS A 261 -17.90 26.23 -18.25
N LYS A 262 -18.27 25.10 -17.67
CA LYS A 262 -19.05 25.04 -16.42
C LYS A 262 -18.17 25.06 -15.18
N TRP A 263 -16.86 24.85 -15.33
CA TRP A 263 -15.94 24.70 -14.21
C TRP A 263 -15.64 26.06 -13.57
N GLU A 264 -15.57 26.06 -12.24
CA GLU A 264 -15.25 27.24 -11.44
C GLU A 264 -13.91 27.01 -10.73
N PRO A 265 -12.84 27.74 -11.11
CA PRO A 265 -11.55 27.57 -10.44
C PRO A 265 -11.61 28.14 -9.02
N LEU A 266 -10.98 27.43 -8.08
CA LEU A 266 -10.75 27.99 -6.75
C LEU A 266 -9.58 28.95 -6.82
N ILE A 267 -9.86 30.25 -6.80
CA ILE A 267 -8.83 31.28 -6.67
C ILE A 267 -8.34 31.26 -5.22
N GLN A 268 -7.21 30.61 -4.98
CA GLN A 268 -6.50 30.76 -3.71
C GLN A 268 -5.70 32.05 -3.78
N THR A 269 -6.26 33.14 -3.26
CA THR A 269 -5.47 34.37 -3.05
C THR A 269 -4.40 34.03 -2.02
N ARG A 270 -3.15 33.85 -2.47
CA ARG A 270 -2.01 33.79 -1.55
C ARG A 270 -1.98 35.14 -0.82
N ALA A 271 -2.17 35.12 0.50
CA ALA A 271 -1.82 36.26 1.32
C ALA A 271 -0.32 36.49 1.15
N THR A 272 0.04 37.60 0.50
CA THR A 272 1.42 38.07 0.42
C THR A 272 1.88 38.32 1.85
N GLN A 273 2.88 37.56 2.32
CA GLN A 273 3.63 37.87 3.54
C GLN A 273 4.60 39.02 3.26
#